data_AF-A0A0M3K5A3-F1
#
_entry.id   AF-A0A0M3K5A3-F1
#
_cell.length_a   1.000
_cell.length_b   1.000
_cell.length_c   1.000
_cell.angle_alpha   90.00
_cell.angle_beta   90.00
_cell.angle_gamma   90.00
#
_symmetry.space_group_name_H-M   'P 1'
#
loop_
_entity.id
_entity.type
_entity.pdbx_description
1 polymer ?
#
loop_
_entity_poly.entity_id
_entity_poly.type
_entity_poly.pdbx_seq_one_letter_code
_entity_poly.pdbx_strand_id
1 'polypeptide(L)'
;MFQEGSDPGVDVSEDEELRGALDMHQLIYQQGPLSDSPPQTADQVIEEIDQMLQSCDFTGSMMTDRTMESVDSMYSSMRSPLPSAQSELDAKFRQATAITANPECKHSCCFKLNRLMYPGLDDLQSLSYSKLVTLNAEMEQLIQVYNDSLVEQLAHRDELEYEKEMKNTFISLLLSIQNRRRQFANERKRKALKIDSSQLPQYMTASIPYDETHQNMDNNTLQALIKLLRAIDDDNPAVPSMLTDYILTVLCPSTTSSMIANIVN
;
A
#
# COMPACT_ATOMS: atom_id res chain seq x y z
N MET A 1 31.05 -50.45 28.84
CA MET A 1 31.96 -50.07 27.73
C MET A 1 31.29 -48.90 27.04
N PHE A 2 31.92 -47.74 27.14
CA PHE A 2 31.46 -46.45 26.63
C PHE A 2 31.41 -46.47 25.10
N GLN A 3 30.42 -45.81 24.49
CA GLN A 3 30.72 -44.86 23.41
C GLN A 3 29.54 -43.92 23.16
N GLU A 4 29.77 -42.65 23.52
CA GLU A 4 29.10 -41.49 22.96
C GLU A 4 29.37 -41.38 21.45
N GLY A 5 28.40 -40.90 20.68
CA GLY A 5 28.57 -40.45 19.30
C GLY A 5 27.61 -39.29 19.09
N SER A 6 27.99 -38.09 19.51
CA SER A 6 28.68 -37.07 18.70
C SER A 6 27.75 -36.48 17.66
N ASP A 7 27.03 -35.45 18.11
CA ASP A 7 26.38 -34.42 17.32
C ASP A 7 27.40 -33.78 16.35
N PRO A 8 27.16 -33.73 15.03
CA PRO A 8 27.99 -32.93 14.14
C PRO A 8 27.60 -31.46 14.35
N GLY A 9 28.38 -30.77 15.19
CA GLY A 9 28.32 -29.33 15.35
C GLY A 9 28.36 -28.66 13.97
N VAL A 10 27.26 -28.01 13.61
CA VAL A 10 27.22 -27.07 12.50
C VAL A 10 28.18 -25.95 12.86
N ASP A 11 29.29 -25.86 12.14
CA ASP A 11 30.28 -24.82 12.31
C ASP A 11 29.69 -23.48 11.86
N VAL A 12 29.08 -22.77 12.82
CA VAL A 12 28.53 -21.42 12.64
C VAL A 12 29.62 -20.36 12.44
N SER A 13 30.91 -20.73 12.56
CA SER A 13 32.03 -19.80 12.44
C SER A 13 32.23 -19.30 11.00
N GLU A 14 31.96 -20.13 9.99
CA GLU A 14 32.18 -19.78 8.58
C GLU A 14 31.13 -18.77 8.07
N ASP A 15 29.89 -18.86 8.57
CA ASP A 15 28.78 -17.96 8.21
C ASP A 15 28.93 -16.57 8.87
N GLU A 16 29.55 -16.48 10.04
CA GLU A 16 29.84 -15.21 10.69
C GLU A 16 30.97 -14.45 9.98
N GLU A 17 31.98 -15.17 9.48
CA GLU A 17 33.06 -14.59 8.66
C GLU A 17 32.54 -14.16 7.28
N LEU A 18 31.61 -14.91 6.68
CA LEU A 18 30.94 -14.53 5.42
C LEU A 18 30.05 -13.28 5.58
N ARG A 19 29.39 -13.12 6.73
CA ARG A 19 28.61 -11.92 7.08
C ARG A 19 29.51 -10.70 7.27
N GLY A 20 30.70 -10.87 7.84
CA GLY A 20 31.71 -9.82 7.92
C GLY A 20 32.27 -9.42 6.54
N ALA A 21 32.49 -10.39 5.65
CA ALA A 21 32.99 -10.14 4.30
C ALA A 21 31.97 -9.42 3.39
N LEU A 22 30.67 -9.58 3.66
CA LEU A 22 29.57 -8.93 2.94
C LEU A 22 29.01 -7.71 3.67
N ASP A 23 29.65 -7.29 4.76
CA ASP A 23 29.24 -6.08 5.46
C ASP A 23 29.57 -4.85 4.61
N MET A 24 28.53 -4.33 3.96
CA MET A 24 28.56 -3.09 3.19
C MET A 24 29.10 -1.93 4.01
N HIS A 25 28.91 -1.90 5.34
CA HIS A 25 29.49 -0.86 6.20
C HIS A 25 31.02 -0.93 6.22
N GLN A 26 31.60 -2.13 6.25
CA GLN A 26 33.05 -2.33 6.28
C GLN A 26 33.70 -2.07 4.92
N LEU A 27 33.01 -2.39 3.82
CA LEU A 27 33.41 -2.01 2.45
C LEU A 27 33.45 -0.49 2.25
N ILE A 28 32.43 0.23 2.74
CA ILE A 28 32.38 1.70 2.67
C ILE A 28 33.46 2.33 3.55
N TYR A 29 33.79 1.72 4.70
CA TYR A 29 34.82 2.22 5.60
C TYR A 29 36.25 1.94 5.10
N GLN A 30 36.48 0.81 4.42
CA GLN A 30 37.76 0.51 3.74
C GLN A 30 37.96 1.35 2.48
N GLN A 31 36.87 1.76 1.82
CA GLN A 31 36.87 2.76 0.74
C GLN A 31 36.69 4.19 1.28
N GLY A 32 37.33 4.50 2.42
CA GLY A 32 37.59 5.89 2.79
C GLY A 32 38.23 6.64 1.60
N PRO A 33 37.89 7.92 1.41
CA PRO A 33 38.05 8.60 0.13
C PRO A 33 39.51 8.59 -0.34
N LEU A 34 39.78 7.94 -1.47
CA LEU A 34 41.07 8.03 -2.18
C LEU A 34 41.23 9.36 -2.93
N SER A 35 40.70 10.45 -2.39
CA SER A 35 40.85 11.77 -2.98
C SER A 35 41.20 12.76 -1.87
N ASP A 36 42.46 13.17 -1.86
CA ASP A 36 42.99 14.33 -1.14
C ASP A 36 42.46 15.65 -1.75
N SER A 37 41.18 15.67 -2.11
CA SER A 37 40.50 16.81 -2.72
C SER A 37 39.37 17.27 -1.80
N PRO A 38 39.20 18.59 -1.62
CA PRO A 38 38.11 19.14 -0.82
C PRO A 38 36.75 18.60 -1.28
N PRO A 39 35.74 18.55 -0.39
CA PRO A 39 34.42 18.04 -0.73
C PRO A 39 33.89 18.77 -1.97
N GLN A 40 33.44 17.98 -2.95
CA GLN A 40 32.95 18.47 -4.23
C GLN A 40 31.85 19.52 -3.97
N THR A 41 32.07 20.74 -4.46
CA THR A 41 31.14 21.85 -4.21
C THR A 41 29.88 21.63 -5.05
N ALA A 42 28.73 22.08 -4.55
CA ALA A 42 27.45 21.92 -5.27
C ALA A 42 27.52 22.49 -6.70
N ASP A 43 28.24 23.58 -6.90
CA ASP A 43 28.46 24.18 -8.22
C ASP A 43 29.22 23.26 -9.18
N GLN A 44 30.17 22.48 -8.68
CA GLN A 44 30.97 21.54 -9.46
C GLN A 44 30.15 20.33 -9.93
N VAL A 45 29.22 19.87 -9.08
CA VAL A 45 28.27 18.81 -9.42
C VAL A 45 27.26 19.28 -10.46
N ILE A 46 26.79 20.52 -10.35
CA ILE A 46 25.87 21.13 -11.31
C ILE A 46 26.55 21.27 -12.68
N GLU A 47 27.81 21.71 -12.72
CA GLU A 47 28.57 21.86 -13.97
C GLU A 47 28.86 20.51 -14.65
N GLU A 48 29.08 19.44 -13.87
CA GLU A 48 29.24 18.07 -14.38
C GLU A 48 27.94 17.52 -15.01
N ILE A 49 26.78 17.80 -14.37
CA ILE A 49 25.46 17.41 -14.89
C ILE A 49 25.12 18.17 -16.18
N ASP A 50 25.40 19.47 -16.23
CA ASP A 50 25.18 20.28 -17.43
C ASP A 50 26.07 19.81 -18.59
N GLN A 51 27.29 19.38 -18.29
CA GLN A 51 28.21 18.81 -19.28
C GLN A 51 27.72 17.45 -19.80
N MET A 52 27.13 16.61 -18.95
CA MET A 52 26.47 15.36 -19.36
C MET A 52 25.24 15.63 -20.24
N LEU A 53 24.41 16.60 -19.87
CA LEU A 53 23.23 17.01 -20.65
C LEU A 53 23.60 17.58 -22.03
N GLN A 54 24.70 18.31 -22.12
CA GLN A 54 25.20 18.83 -23.40
C GLN A 54 25.87 17.74 -24.24
N SER A 55 26.43 16.70 -23.62
CA SER A 55 27.03 15.56 -24.33
C SER A 55 25.99 14.59 -24.92
N CYS A 56 24.75 14.59 -24.42
CA CYS A 56 23.68 13.72 -24.93
C CYS A 56 22.84 14.31 -26.09
N ASP A 57 23.17 15.51 -26.58
CA ASP A 57 22.36 16.23 -27.59
C ASP A 57 22.92 16.25 -29.03
N PHE A 58 23.72 15.26 -29.47
CA PHE A 58 24.26 15.28 -30.85
C PHE A 58 23.69 14.28 -31.87
N THR A 59 22.84 13.30 -31.53
CA THR A 59 22.25 12.45 -32.58
C THR A 59 20.79 12.08 -32.33
N GLY A 60 19.90 13.00 -32.70
CA GLY A 60 18.80 12.71 -33.61
C GLY A 60 17.62 11.91 -33.05
N SER A 61 16.52 12.60 -32.78
CA SER A 61 15.33 12.54 -33.65
C SER A 61 14.14 13.22 -32.94
N MET A 62 13.80 14.42 -33.43
CA MET A 62 12.45 14.91 -33.70
C MET A 62 11.29 14.32 -32.88
N MET A 63 10.67 15.12 -32.00
CA MET A 63 9.25 15.50 -32.07
C MET A 63 8.95 16.45 -30.92
N THR A 64 8.99 17.75 -31.22
CA THR A 64 8.06 18.69 -30.59
C THR A 64 6.63 18.21 -30.90
N ASP A 65 5.75 18.26 -29.89
CA ASP A 65 4.28 18.22 -30.05
C ASP A 65 3.57 16.85 -30.15
N ARG A 66 3.88 15.90 -29.24
CA ARG A 66 3.09 14.65 -29.10
C ARG A 66 2.77 14.17 -27.68
N THR A 67 2.93 15.02 -26.67
CA THR A 67 2.71 14.64 -25.26
C THR A 67 1.24 14.50 -24.85
N MET A 68 0.27 14.62 -25.76
CA MET A 68 -1.16 14.48 -25.43
C MET A 68 -1.78 13.12 -25.83
N GLU A 69 -1.05 12.19 -26.46
CA GLU A 69 -1.60 10.90 -26.90
C GLU A 69 -1.05 9.67 -26.14
N SER A 70 -0.09 9.82 -25.22
CA SER A 70 0.62 8.68 -24.61
C SER A 70 -0.08 8.05 -23.39
N VAL A 71 -0.98 8.78 -22.72
CA VAL A 71 -1.70 8.25 -21.54
C VAL A 71 -2.90 7.37 -21.91
N ASP A 72 -3.50 7.58 -23.09
CA ASP A 72 -4.69 6.84 -23.53
C ASP A 72 -4.34 5.44 -24.08
N SER A 73 -3.10 5.24 -24.56
CA SER A 73 -2.61 3.93 -25.03
C SER A 73 -2.40 2.91 -23.91
N MET A 74 -2.06 3.34 -22.69
CA MET A 74 -1.92 2.42 -21.55
C MET A 74 -3.27 2.13 -20.86
N TYR A 75 -4.22 3.06 -20.93
CA TYR A 75 -5.60 2.82 -20.47
C TYR A 75 -6.42 1.97 -21.44
N SER A 76 -6.12 2.02 -22.73
CA SER A 76 -6.77 1.18 -23.76
C SER A 76 -6.53 -0.32 -23.57
N SER A 77 -5.37 -0.72 -23.01
CA SER A 77 -5.07 -2.13 -22.71
C SER A 77 -5.79 -2.69 -21.47
N MET A 78 -6.30 -1.84 -20.58
CA MET A 78 -6.97 -2.25 -19.33
C MET A 78 -8.49 -2.00 -19.35
N ARG A 79 -9.03 -1.45 -20.44
CA ARG A 79 -10.47 -1.21 -20.59
C ARG A 79 -11.14 -2.49 -21.07
N SER A 80 -11.86 -3.15 -20.16
CA SER A 80 -12.75 -4.27 -20.47
C SER A 80 -13.78 -3.86 -21.54
N PRO A 81 -13.90 -4.58 -22.67
CA PRO A 81 -14.91 -4.31 -23.66
C PRO A 81 -16.24 -4.95 -23.22
N LEU A 82 -17.13 -4.16 -22.63
CA LEU A 82 -18.57 -4.49 -22.57
C LEU A 82 -19.34 -3.52 -23.49
N PRO A 83 -20.53 -3.89 -24.01
CA PRO A 83 -20.77 -3.93 -25.44
C PRO A 83 -21.84 -2.91 -25.82
N SER A 84 -21.52 -2.03 -26.76
CA SER A 84 -22.54 -1.43 -27.61
C SER A 84 -22.50 -2.15 -28.95
N ALA A 85 -23.63 -2.75 -29.31
CA ALA A 85 -23.92 -3.43 -30.58
C ALA A 85 -23.45 -4.89 -30.72
N GLN A 86 -24.45 -5.77 -30.72
CA GLN A 86 -24.43 -7.22 -30.94
C GLN A 86 -23.84 -7.68 -32.30
N SER A 87 -23.09 -6.84 -33.03
CA SER A 87 -22.63 -7.11 -34.39
C SER A 87 -21.19 -7.64 -34.47
N GLU A 88 -20.30 -7.33 -33.51
CA GLU A 88 -18.88 -7.68 -33.61
C GLU A 88 -18.53 -9.04 -32.99
N LEU A 89 -19.24 -9.45 -31.94
CA LEU A 89 -19.03 -10.75 -31.31
C LEU A 89 -19.41 -11.90 -32.25
N ASP A 90 -20.46 -11.74 -33.05
CA ASP A 90 -20.86 -12.73 -34.06
C ASP A 90 -19.84 -12.78 -35.20
N ALA A 91 -19.19 -11.66 -35.55
CA ALA A 91 -18.15 -11.62 -36.58
C ALA A 91 -16.83 -12.26 -36.10
N LYS A 92 -16.39 -12.00 -34.86
CA LYS A 92 -15.17 -12.60 -34.30
C LYS A 92 -15.35 -14.07 -33.92
N PHE A 93 -16.51 -14.46 -33.40
CA PHE A 93 -16.83 -15.88 -33.18
C PHE A 93 -16.92 -16.62 -34.52
N ARG A 94 -17.62 -16.08 -35.53
CA ARG A 94 -17.62 -16.66 -36.89
C ARG A 94 -16.23 -16.70 -37.52
N GLN A 95 -15.37 -15.72 -37.28
CA GLN A 95 -13.99 -15.72 -37.81
C GLN A 95 -13.12 -16.78 -37.12
N ALA A 96 -13.23 -16.94 -35.80
CA ALA A 96 -12.56 -17.99 -35.05
C ALA A 96 -13.10 -19.39 -35.39
N THR A 97 -14.42 -19.53 -35.58
CA THR A 97 -15.06 -20.77 -36.04
C THR A 97 -14.72 -21.07 -37.51
N ALA A 98 -14.58 -20.06 -38.39
CA ALA A 98 -14.19 -20.27 -39.79
C ALA A 98 -12.72 -20.72 -39.95
N ILE A 99 -11.83 -20.30 -39.04
CA ILE A 99 -10.43 -20.75 -39.02
C ILE A 99 -10.31 -22.19 -38.46
N THR A 100 -11.19 -22.59 -37.56
CA THR A 100 -11.21 -23.94 -36.95
C THR A 100 -12.08 -24.96 -37.69
N ALA A 101 -13.07 -24.51 -38.47
CA ALA A 101 -13.99 -25.36 -39.22
C ALA A 101 -13.48 -25.78 -40.61
N ASN A 102 -12.23 -25.45 -40.96
CA ASN A 102 -11.64 -25.90 -42.22
C ASN A 102 -10.72 -27.11 -41.94
N PRO A 103 -11.19 -28.36 -42.12
CA PRO A 103 -10.41 -29.57 -41.81
C PRO A 103 -9.18 -29.76 -42.71
N GLU A 104 -8.93 -28.84 -43.66
CA GLU A 104 -7.83 -28.91 -44.62
C GLU A 104 -6.78 -27.81 -44.50
N CYS A 105 -6.79 -26.97 -43.46
CA CYS A 105 -5.68 -26.01 -43.26
C CYS A 105 -4.45 -26.71 -42.65
N LYS A 106 -3.77 -27.53 -43.45
CA LYS A 106 -2.47 -28.18 -43.13
C LYS A 106 -1.29 -27.21 -43.26
N HIS A 107 -1.49 -25.90 -43.09
CA HIS A 107 -0.40 -24.95 -43.13
C HIS A 107 0.41 -25.05 -41.84
N SER A 108 1.54 -25.76 -41.92
CA SER A 108 2.53 -25.94 -40.85
C SER A 108 2.92 -24.63 -40.15
N CYS A 109 2.83 -23.48 -40.85
CA CYS A 109 3.12 -22.16 -40.29
C CYS A 109 2.11 -21.70 -39.22
N CYS A 110 0.80 -21.94 -39.40
CA CYS A 110 -0.22 -21.55 -38.43
C CYS A 110 -0.18 -22.43 -37.17
N PHE A 111 0.07 -23.73 -37.35
CA PHE A 111 0.29 -24.68 -36.25
C PHE A 111 1.56 -24.36 -35.44
N LYS A 112 2.66 -23.97 -36.12
CA LYS A 112 3.93 -23.62 -35.46
C LYS A 112 3.83 -22.37 -34.60
N LEU A 113 3.13 -21.33 -35.05
CA LEU A 113 2.94 -20.10 -34.27
C LEU A 113 2.12 -20.35 -33.00
N ASN A 114 1.08 -21.19 -33.08
CA ASN A 114 0.27 -21.55 -31.92
C ASN A 114 1.08 -22.41 -30.91
N ARG A 115 1.94 -23.30 -31.42
CA ARG A 115 2.82 -24.18 -30.60
C ARG A 115 3.90 -23.41 -29.82
N LEU A 116 4.41 -22.30 -30.35
CA LEU A 116 5.39 -21.46 -29.65
C LEU A 116 4.75 -20.60 -28.56
N MET A 117 3.47 -20.27 -28.71
CA MET A 117 2.74 -19.40 -27.78
C MET A 117 2.12 -20.18 -26.60
N TYR A 118 1.72 -21.43 -26.83
CA TYR A 118 1.19 -22.34 -25.81
C TYR A 118 1.77 -23.75 -25.98
N PRO A 119 2.96 -24.03 -25.42
CA PRO A 119 3.67 -25.30 -25.63
C PRO A 119 2.94 -26.55 -25.13
N GLY A 120 1.90 -26.40 -24.27
CA GLY A 120 1.09 -27.50 -23.75
C GLY A 120 -0.19 -27.81 -24.57
N LEU A 121 -0.41 -27.14 -25.70
CA LEU A 121 -1.64 -27.30 -26.49
C LEU A 121 -1.75 -28.68 -27.17
N ASP A 122 -0.61 -29.26 -27.57
CA ASP A 122 -0.55 -30.59 -28.19
C ASP A 122 -0.89 -31.70 -27.17
N ASP A 123 -0.47 -31.52 -25.92
CA ASP A 123 -0.78 -32.44 -24.83
C ASP A 123 -2.29 -32.43 -24.54
N LEU A 124 -2.92 -31.25 -24.58
CA LEU A 124 -4.36 -31.10 -24.45
C LEU A 124 -5.14 -31.80 -25.57
N GLN A 125 -4.66 -31.74 -26.82
CA GLN A 125 -5.28 -32.46 -27.95
C GLN A 125 -5.14 -33.98 -27.85
N SER A 126 -4.12 -34.47 -27.14
CA SER A 126 -3.90 -35.90 -26.93
C SER A 126 -4.78 -36.51 -25.83
N LEU A 127 -5.36 -35.68 -24.97
CA LEU A 127 -6.21 -36.11 -23.86
C LEU A 127 -7.60 -36.53 -24.34
N SER A 128 -8.20 -37.51 -23.67
CA SER A 128 -9.59 -37.90 -23.96
C SER A 128 -10.58 -36.83 -23.49
N TYR A 129 -11.75 -36.76 -24.13
CA TYR A 129 -12.80 -35.79 -23.76
C TYR A 129 -13.11 -35.80 -22.25
N SER A 130 -13.23 -36.99 -21.65
CA SER A 130 -13.45 -37.12 -20.19
C SER A 130 -12.33 -36.49 -19.35
N LYS A 131 -11.06 -36.60 -19.78
CA LYS A 131 -9.94 -36.00 -19.06
C LYS A 131 -9.88 -34.48 -19.24
N LEU A 132 -10.22 -33.97 -20.43
CA LEU A 132 -10.35 -32.52 -20.65
C LEU A 132 -11.44 -31.91 -19.76
N VAL A 133 -12.58 -32.59 -19.64
CA VAL A 133 -13.69 -32.11 -18.79
C VAL A 133 -13.26 -32.07 -17.33
N THR A 134 -12.57 -33.11 -16.84
CA THR A 134 -12.03 -33.11 -15.47
C THR A 134 -10.99 -32.00 -15.27
N LEU A 135 -10.02 -31.87 -16.17
CA LEU A 135 -8.99 -30.83 -16.09
C LEU A 135 -9.60 -29.43 -16.14
N ASN A 136 -10.60 -29.20 -16.99
CA ASN A 136 -11.30 -27.91 -17.04
C ASN A 136 -12.03 -27.61 -15.73
N ALA A 137 -12.71 -28.60 -15.14
CA ALA A 137 -13.36 -28.44 -13.84
C ALA A 137 -12.34 -28.16 -12.71
N GLU A 138 -11.19 -28.83 -12.72
CA GLU A 138 -10.10 -28.58 -11.78
C GLU A 138 -9.52 -27.16 -11.95
N MET A 139 -9.33 -26.71 -13.20
CA MET A 139 -8.89 -25.35 -13.50
C MET A 139 -9.92 -24.31 -13.04
N GLU A 140 -11.20 -24.54 -13.30
CA GLU A 140 -12.29 -23.67 -12.83
C GLU A 140 -12.32 -23.59 -11.30
N GLN A 141 -12.16 -24.72 -10.60
CA GLN A 141 -12.08 -24.75 -9.14
C GLN A 141 -10.86 -24.00 -8.62
N LEU A 142 -9.70 -24.18 -9.26
CA LEU A 142 -8.47 -23.51 -8.88
C LEU A 142 -8.56 -21.99 -9.09
N ILE A 143 -9.12 -21.56 -10.22
CA ILE A 143 -9.41 -20.15 -10.49
C ILE A 143 -10.35 -19.59 -9.43
N GLN A 144 -11.39 -20.33 -9.05
CA GLN A 144 -12.32 -19.90 -8.01
C GLN A 144 -11.62 -19.68 -6.66
N VAL A 145 -10.80 -20.64 -6.22
CA VAL A 145 -10.03 -20.54 -4.96
C VAL A 145 -9.07 -19.35 -4.98
N TYR A 146 -8.36 -19.12 -6.09
CA TYR A 146 -7.47 -17.96 -6.22
C TYR A 146 -8.22 -16.64 -6.21
N ASN A 147 -9.36 -16.56 -6.90
CA ASN A 147 -10.19 -15.35 -6.91
C ASN A 147 -10.74 -15.05 -5.52
N ASP A 148 -11.22 -16.07 -4.79
CA ASP A 148 -11.72 -15.90 -3.42
C ASP A 148 -10.60 -15.42 -2.47
N SER A 149 -9.41 -16.03 -2.57
CA SER A 149 -8.25 -15.59 -1.80
C SER A 149 -7.81 -14.17 -2.16
N LEU A 150 -7.86 -13.79 -3.43
CA LEU A 150 -7.55 -12.43 -3.87
C LEU A 150 -8.54 -11.42 -3.30
N VAL A 151 -9.84 -11.72 -3.32
CA VAL A 151 -10.88 -10.87 -2.75
C VAL A 151 -10.67 -10.68 -1.25
N GLU A 152 -10.37 -11.75 -0.51
CA GLU A 152 -10.08 -11.68 0.94
C GLU A 152 -8.84 -10.80 1.22
N GLN A 153 -7.76 -10.97 0.45
CA GLN A 153 -6.56 -10.16 0.59
C GLN A 153 -6.80 -8.68 0.28
N LEU A 154 -7.60 -8.37 -0.74
CA LEU A 154 -7.98 -7.00 -1.08
C LEU A 154 -8.82 -6.37 0.04
N ALA A 155 -9.82 -7.09 0.56
CA ALA A 155 -10.61 -6.61 1.69
C ALA A 155 -9.74 -6.37 2.94
N HIS A 156 -8.81 -7.28 3.23
CA HIS A 156 -7.87 -7.11 4.35
C HIS A 156 -6.95 -5.90 4.16
N ARG A 157 -6.46 -5.67 2.94
CA ARG A 157 -5.66 -4.48 2.61
C ARG A 157 -6.46 -3.20 2.83
N ASP A 158 -7.71 -3.16 2.37
CA ASP A 158 -8.57 -1.99 2.50
C ASP A 158 -8.90 -1.68 3.97
N GLU A 159 -9.07 -2.71 4.83
CA GLU A 159 -9.20 -2.53 6.28
C GLU A 159 -7.94 -1.90 6.90
N LEU A 160 -6.76 -2.41 6.55
CA LEU A 160 -5.49 -1.85 7.02
C LEU A 160 -5.26 -0.41 6.53
N GLU A 161 -5.67 -0.11 5.29
CA GLU A 161 -5.61 1.24 4.73
C GLU A 161 -6.54 2.19 5.48
N TYR A 162 -7.76 1.76 5.80
CA TYR A 162 -8.69 2.50 6.62
C TYR A 162 -8.13 2.80 8.02
N GLU A 163 -7.56 1.81 8.71
CA GLU A 163 -6.93 2.04 10.03
C GLU A 163 -5.78 3.05 9.95
N LYS A 164 -4.94 2.93 8.92
CA LYS A 164 -3.82 3.84 8.69
C LYS A 164 -4.30 5.26 8.41
N GLU A 165 -5.30 5.42 7.55
CA GLU A 165 -5.89 6.73 7.25
C GLU A 165 -6.53 7.36 8.49
N MET A 166 -7.20 6.56 9.31
CA MET A 166 -7.78 7.02 10.57
C MET A 166 -6.70 7.49 11.56
N LYS A 167 -5.61 6.71 11.73
CA LYS A 167 -4.44 7.10 12.56
C LYS A 167 -3.78 8.36 12.02
N ASN A 168 -3.59 8.47 10.70
CA ASN A 168 -3.03 9.67 10.07
C ASN A 168 -3.92 10.90 10.30
N THR A 169 -5.23 10.74 10.13
CA THR A 169 -6.21 11.81 10.38
C THR A 169 -6.14 12.30 11.83
N PHE A 170 -6.09 11.36 12.78
CA PHE A 170 -5.93 11.68 14.19
C PHE A 170 -4.62 12.46 14.45
N ILE A 171 -3.49 11.98 13.94
CA ILE A 171 -2.19 12.65 14.09
C ILE A 171 -2.21 14.06 13.49
N SER A 172 -2.73 14.22 12.27
CA SER A 172 -2.82 15.53 11.60
C SER A 172 -3.68 16.51 12.39
N LEU A 173 -4.83 16.07 12.92
CA LEU A 173 -5.68 16.90 13.75
C LEU A 173 -5.01 17.29 15.08
N LEU A 174 -4.38 16.32 15.74
CA LEU A 174 -3.68 16.54 16.99
C LEU A 174 -2.57 17.58 16.81
N LEU A 175 -1.76 17.45 15.76
CA LEU A 175 -0.71 18.40 15.41
C LEU A 175 -1.28 19.79 15.06
N SER A 176 -2.40 19.85 14.32
CA SER A 176 -3.08 21.12 14.00
C SER A 176 -3.49 21.86 15.28
N ILE A 177 -4.18 21.17 16.19
CA ILE A 177 -4.65 21.75 17.45
C ILE A 177 -3.48 22.17 18.34
N GLN A 178 -2.43 21.34 18.43
CA GLN A 178 -1.22 21.68 19.18
C GLN A 178 -0.52 22.93 18.61
N ASN A 179 -0.37 23.03 17.29
CA ASN A 179 0.20 24.20 16.64
C ASN A 179 -0.65 25.45 16.88
N ARG A 180 -1.96 25.33 16.79
CA ARG A 180 -2.91 26.40 17.05
C ARG A 180 -2.87 26.87 18.51
N ARG A 181 -2.84 25.95 19.48
CA ARG A 181 -2.61 26.25 20.91
C ARG A 181 -1.31 27.04 21.12
N ARG A 182 -0.22 26.64 20.46
CA ARG A 182 1.08 27.33 20.54
C ARG A 182 1.02 28.75 19.95
N GLN A 183 0.34 28.93 18.82
CA GLN A 183 0.13 30.25 18.20
C GLN A 183 -0.62 31.18 19.17
N PHE A 184 -1.72 30.73 19.77
CA PHE A 184 -2.47 31.50 20.76
C PHE A 184 -1.64 31.86 22.00
N ALA A 185 -0.83 30.94 22.51
CA ALA A 185 0.06 31.21 23.64
C ALA A 185 1.11 32.28 23.30
N ASN A 186 1.65 32.27 22.08
CA ASN A 186 2.63 33.26 21.61
C ASN A 186 1.99 34.63 21.35
N GLU A 187 0.76 34.67 20.84
CA GLU A 187 0.06 35.91 20.51
C GLU A 187 -0.37 36.67 21.77
N ARG A 188 -0.78 35.95 22.82
CA ARG A 188 -1.02 36.53 24.17
C ARG A 188 0.24 37.14 24.80
N LYS A 189 1.44 36.59 24.52
CA LYS A 189 2.71 37.16 25.01
C LYS A 189 3.13 38.42 24.26
N ARG A 190 2.78 38.54 22.97
CA ARG A 190 3.08 39.72 22.14
C ARG A 190 2.06 40.85 22.30
N LYS A 191 0.80 40.56 22.62
CA LYS A 191 -0.25 41.56 22.85
C LYS A 191 -0.77 41.48 24.28
N ALA A 192 -0.10 42.15 25.22
CA ALA A 192 -0.50 42.29 26.62
C ALA A 192 -1.73 43.21 26.84
N LEU A 193 -2.60 43.39 25.83
CA LEU A 193 -3.70 44.36 25.87
C LEU A 193 -4.98 43.76 25.26
N LYS A 194 -5.99 43.60 26.13
CA LYS A 194 -7.44 43.51 25.84
C LYS A 194 -7.84 42.57 24.70
N ILE A 195 -7.64 41.27 24.89
CA ILE A 195 -8.41 40.27 24.14
C ILE A 195 -9.72 40.09 24.90
N ASP A 196 -10.84 40.42 24.25
CA ASP A 196 -12.18 40.19 24.77
C ASP A 196 -12.37 38.68 24.98
N SER A 197 -12.82 38.26 26.17
CA SER A 197 -12.93 36.85 26.55
C SER A 197 -13.84 36.06 25.60
N SER A 198 -14.66 36.76 24.82
CA SER A 198 -15.63 36.27 23.85
C SER A 198 -15.02 35.86 22.50
N GLN A 199 -13.77 36.24 22.19
CA GLN A 199 -13.08 35.89 20.93
C GLN A 199 -12.06 34.75 21.10
N LEU A 200 -11.92 34.23 22.31
CA LEU A 200 -11.00 33.14 22.58
C LEU A 200 -11.71 31.81 22.30
N PRO A 201 -11.08 30.93 21.49
CA PRO A 201 -11.53 29.55 21.33
C PRO A 201 -11.79 28.88 22.69
N GLN A 202 -13.06 28.66 23.01
CA GLN A 202 -13.49 28.24 24.34
C GLN A 202 -13.05 26.80 24.65
N TYR A 203 -12.94 25.98 23.61
CA TYR A 203 -12.64 24.55 23.73
C TYR A 203 -11.22 24.20 23.32
N MET A 204 -10.47 25.15 22.76
CA MET A 204 -9.10 24.94 22.33
C MET A 204 -8.17 24.51 23.45
N THR A 205 -8.47 24.79 24.73
CA THR A 205 -7.69 24.33 25.89
C THR A 205 -8.30 23.11 26.59
N ALA A 206 -9.35 22.49 26.03
CA ALA A 206 -9.98 21.31 26.60
C ALA A 206 -8.98 20.15 26.71
N SER A 207 -8.94 19.51 27.87
CA SER A 207 -8.14 18.31 28.11
C SER A 207 -9.01 17.09 27.90
N ILE A 208 -8.58 16.18 27.02
CA ILE A 208 -9.21 14.87 26.83
C ILE A 208 -8.50 13.91 27.77
N PRO A 209 -9.20 13.28 28.73
CA PRO A 209 -8.60 12.24 29.57
C PRO A 209 -8.18 11.04 28.72
N TYR A 210 -7.03 10.46 29.03
CA TYR A 210 -6.47 9.31 28.32
C TYR A 210 -6.03 8.26 29.35
N ASP A 211 -6.28 6.99 29.06
CA ASP A 211 -5.83 5.88 29.88
C ASP A 211 -4.53 5.31 29.32
N GLU A 212 -3.43 5.52 30.05
CA GLU A 212 -2.10 5.03 29.66
C GLU A 212 -1.96 3.50 29.72
N THR A 213 -2.89 2.81 30.37
CA THR A 213 -2.85 1.33 30.48
C THR A 213 -3.35 0.62 29.22
N HIS A 214 -4.09 1.32 28.36
CA HIS A 214 -4.55 0.79 27.08
C HIS A 214 -3.44 0.90 26.02
N GLN A 215 -2.66 -0.17 25.89
CA GLN A 215 -1.50 -0.23 24.99
C GLN A 215 -1.88 -0.18 23.50
N ASN A 216 -3.14 -0.49 23.17
CA ASN A 216 -3.72 -0.43 21.84
C ASN A 216 -5.10 0.24 21.88
N MET A 217 -5.24 1.39 21.22
CA MET A 217 -6.55 2.01 21.02
C MET A 217 -7.29 1.30 19.89
N ASP A 218 -8.51 0.86 20.15
CA ASP A 218 -9.39 0.29 19.13
C ASP A 218 -9.92 1.37 18.18
N ASN A 219 -10.39 0.91 17.02
CA ASN A 219 -10.88 1.77 15.96
C ASN A 219 -12.07 2.66 16.41
N ASN A 220 -12.91 2.18 17.32
CA ASN A 220 -14.05 2.97 17.81
C ASN A 220 -13.59 4.11 18.72
N THR A 221 -12.67 3.82 19.65
CA THR A 221 -12.05 4.84 20.51
C THR A 221 -11.33 5.89 19.67
N LEU A 222 -10.54 5.46 18.69
CA LEU A 222 -9.83 6.38 17.81
C LEU A 222 -10.80 7.27 17.01
N GLN A 223 -11.90 6.70 16.50
CA GLN A 223 -12.92 7.47 15.79
C GLN A 223 -13.65 8.47 16.70
N ALA A 224 -13.95 8.11 17.95
CA ALA A 224 -14.53 9.02 18.94
C ALA A 224 -13.57 10.19 19.25
N LEU A 225 -12.28 9.89 19.40
CA LEU A 225 -11.24 10.90 19.60
C LEU A 225 -11.09 11.82 18.39
N ILE A 226 -11.12 11.30 17.16
CA ILE A 226 -11.10 12.14 15.94
C ILE A 226 -12.28 13.10 15.90
N LYS A 227 -13.49 12.61 16.23
CA LYS A 227 -14.70 13.45 16.30
C LYS A 227 -14.56 14.56 17.34
N LEU A 228 -14.01 14.23 18.53
CA LEU A 228 -13.72 15.19 19.58
C LEU A 228 -12.68 16.23 19.14
N LEU A 229 -11.58 15.81 18.51
CA LEU A 229 -10.56 16.73 18.02
C LEU A 229 -11.11 17.67 16.95
N ARG A 230 -11.91 17.17 16.00
CA ARG A 230 -12.62 18.03 15.02
C ARG A 230 -13.51 19.06 15.72
N ALA A 231 -14.33 18.61 16.67
CA ALA A 231 -15.22 19.50 17.42
C ALA A 231 -14.46 20.57 18.22
N ILE A 232 -13.28 20.23 18.77
CA ILE A 232 -12.38 21.19 19.44
C ILE A 232 -11.78 22.18 18.44
N ASP A 233 -11.33 21.69 17.28
CA ASP A 233 -10.72 22.53 16.25
C ASP A 233 -11.72 23.53 15.63
N ASP A 234 -13.01 23.18 15.61
CA ASP A 234 -14.11 24.00 15.11
C ASP A 234 -14.81 24.85 16.21
N ASP A 235 -14.31 24.84 17.45
CA ASP A 235 -14.93 25.50 18.62
C ASP A 235 -16.42 25.13 18.81
N ASN A 236 -16.77 23.87 18.56
CA ASN A 236 -18.13 23.38 18.60
C ASN A 236 -18.67 23.31 20.06
N PRO A 237 -19.85 23.91 20.37
CA PRO A 237 -20.42 23.88 21.71
C PRO A 237 -20.84 22.48 22.20
N ALA A 238 -20.87 21.47 21.33
CA ALA A 238 -21.15 20.07 21.69
C ALA A 238 -19.94 19.34 22.32
N VAL A 239 -18.75 19.96 22.38
CA VAL A 239 -17.55 19.35 22.98
C VAL A 239 -17.82 18.80 24.40
N PRO A 240 -18.48 19.52 25.32
CA PRO A 240 -18.74 19.02 26.68
C PRO A 240 -19.60 17.74 26.71
N SER A 241 -20.64 17.66 25.87
CA SER A 241 -21.47 16.46 25.79
C SER A 241 -20.70 15.29 25.18
N MET A 242 -19.95 15.54 24.09
CA MET A 242 -19.12 14.50 23.46
C MET A 242 -18.01 13.98 24.39
N LEU A 243 -17.42 14.86 25.22
CA LEU A 243 -16.45 14.46 26.23
C LEU A 243 -17.11 13.59 27.31
N THR A 244 -18.31 13.96 27.74
CA THR A 244 -19.08 13.19 28.73
C THR A 244 -19.39 11.80 28.18
N ASP A 245 -19.88 11.71 26.95
CA ASP A 245 -20.16 10.43 26.29
C ASP A 245 -18.90 9.58 26.19
N TYR A 246 -17.80 10.16 25.69
CA TYR A 246 -16.51 9.47 25.60
C TYR A 246 -16.04 8.90 26.95
N ILE A 247 -16.12 9.71 28.02
CA ILE A 247 -15.74 9.27 29.36
C ILE A 247 -16.64 8.10 29.80
N LEU A 248 -17.95 8.19 29.61
CA LEU A 248 -18.90 7.17 30.05
C LEU A 248 -18.91 5.90 29.20
N THR A 249 -18.47 5.96 27.93
CA THR A 249 -18.46 4.79 27.04
C THR A 249 -17.10 4.13 26.95
N VAL A 250 -16.01 4.91 26.94
CA VAL A 250 -14.64 4.40 26.71
C VAL A 250 -13.88 4.24 28.02
N LEU A 251 -13.88 5.26 28.88
CA LEU A 251 -13.06 5.24 30.11
C LEU A 251 -13.77 4.61 31.29
N CYS A 252 -15.09 4.79 31.38
CA CYS A 252 -15.92 4.29 32.46
C CYS A 252 -17.15 3.59 31.86
N PRO A 253 -16.96 2.53 31.04
CA PRO A 253 -18.07 1.81 30.44
C PRO A 253 -19.03 1.40 31.56
N SER A 254 -20.22 1.99 31.55
CA SER A 254 -21.19 1.82 32.61
C SER A 254 -21.41 0.34 32.85
N THR A 255 -21.07 -0.11 34.06
CA THR A 255 -21.12 -1.48 34.56
C THR A 255 -22.56 -1.99 34.60
N THR A 256 -23.12 -2.33 33.45
CA THR A 256 -24.28 -3.22 33.36
C THR A 256 -23.89 -4.62 32.88
N SER A 257 -22.66 -4.82 32.42
CA SER A 257 -22.17 -6.13 31.95
C SER A 257 -21.16 -6.80 32.91
N SER A 258 -20.27 -6.04 33.55
CA SER A 258 -19.21 -6.59 34.42
C SER A 258 -19.67 -7.03 35.82
N MET A 259 -20.90 -6.67 36.24
CA MET A 259 -21.47 -7.14 37.52
C MET A 259 -22.17 -8.51 37.41
N ILE A 260 -22.50 -8.99 36.21
CA ILE A 260 -23.18 -10.29 36.04
C ILE A 260 -22.17 -11.45 35.99
N ALA A 261 -20.93 -11.22 35.56
CA ALA A 261 -19.89 -12.25 35.50
C ALA A 261 -19.35 -12.69 36.88
N ASN A 262 -19.50 -11.85 37.92
CA ASN A 262 -18.95 -12.13 39.25
C ASN A 262 -19.99 -12.62 40.29
N ILE A 263 -21.21 -12.94 39.86
CA ILE A 263 -22.25 -13.58 40.71
C ILE A 263 -22.45 -15.06 40.34
N VAL A 264 -21.83 -15.53 39.25
CA VAL A 264 -21.85 -16.94 38.83
C VAL A 264 -20.42 -17.46 38.74
N ASN A 265 -19.74 -17.55 39.89
CA ASN A 265 -18.67 -18.51 40.13
C ASN A 265 -18.46 -18.73 41.62
#